data_AF-X6MR76-F1
#
_entry.id   AF-X6MR76-F1
#
_cell.length_a   1.000
_cell.length_b   1.000
_cell.length_c   1.000
_cell.angle_alpha   90.00
_cell.angle_beta   90.00
_cell.angle_gamma   90.00
#
_symmetry.space_group_name_H-M   'P 1'
#
loop_
_entity.id
_entity.type
_entity.pdbx_description
1 polymer ?
#
loop_
_entity_poly.entity_id
_entity_poly.type
_entity_poly.pdbx_seq_one_letter_code
_entity_poly.pdbx_strand_id
1 'polypeptide(L)'
;NQKGVTIPSQRRWVEYYEELMRLKKQGKAMPPSKNYRLKAIFISGSAPPFKSCTIFNSFEADELYYIYEAKCVCSLRDTNTKKASREGISGSEIIPEEEVILNKDVKIQFDGGLRKQRLFSFWFNTDFVKDGVLRLEKDDVDKVSKKKKPATFSWNCCDCFEITRQLVIRNRGWKNDIYKDCFTGQDAVKWLRNIGTFSSIDACTAFGNLLIKEKIVYCAQRKDETPLPS
;
A
#
# COMPACT_ATOMS: atom_id res chain seq x y z
N ASN A 1 19.65 14.92 -31.74
CA ASN A 1 18.41 14.23 -31.31
C ASN A 1 17.77 14.98 -30.15
N GLN A 2 16.88 15.95 -30.41
CA GLN A 2 16.12 16.73 -29.40
C GLN A 2 15.02 15.91 -28.70
N LYS A 3 15.25 14.62 -28.44
CA LYS A 3 14.27 13.80 -27.74
C LYS A 3 14.46 14.03 -26.26
N GLY A 4 13.48 14.68 -25.61
CA GLY A 4 13.46 14.91 -24.16
C GLY A 4 13.34 13.62 -23.35
N VAL A 5 12.86 13.71 -22.12
CA VAL A 5 12.64 12.56 -21.23
C VAL A 5 11.57 11.63 -21.84
N THR A 6 11.98 10.42 -22.26
CA THR A 6 11.08 9.46 -22.96
C THR A 6 10.70 8.23 -22.13
N ILE A 7 11.29 8.04 -20.96
CA ILE A 7 10.97 6.92 -20.08
C ILE A 7 9.77 7.32 -19.21
N PRO A 8 8.66 6.57 -19.22
CA PRO A 8 7.46 6.91 -18.47
C PRO A 8 7.68 7.18 -16.98
N SER A 9 8.45 6.32 -16.31
CA SER A 9 8.79 6.55 -14.89
C SER A 9 9.55 7.86 -14.66
N GLN A 10 10.41 8.29 -15.60
CA GLN A 10 11.10 9.57 -15.47
C GLN A 10 10.14 10.76 -15.67
N ARG A 11 9.18 10.64 -16.60
CA ARG A 11 8.12 11.65 -16.80
C ARG A 11 7.25 11.82 -15.55
N ARG A 12 6.86 10.70 -14.93
CA ARG A 12 6.10 10.70 -13.67
C ARG A 12 6.80 11.45 -12.54
N TRP A 13 8.14 11.37 -12.46
CA TRP A 13 8.90 12.13 -11.45
C TRP A 13 8.89 13.63 -11.71
N VAL A 14 8.87 14.03 -12.99
CA VAL A 14 8.70 15.44 -13.37
C VAL A 14 7.31 15.93 -12.95
N GLU A 15 6.26 15.14 -13.18
CA GLU A 15 4.88 15.44 -12.76
C GLU A 15 4.76 15.52 -11.22
N TYR A 16 5.41 14.62 -10.49
CA TYR A 16 5.47 14.67 -9.03
C TYR A 16 6.17 15.95 -8.53
N TYR A 17 7.25 16.35 -9.17
CA TYR A 17 7.96 17.59 -8.83
C TYR A 17 7.10 18.82 -9.15
N GLU A 18 6.40 18.83 -10.28
CA GLU A 18 5.46 19.88 -10.64
C GLU A 18 4.35 20.06 -9.58
N GLU A 19 3.73 18.95 -9.13
CA GLU A 19 2.73 18.99 -8.06
C GLU A 19 3.30 19.52 -6.75
N LEU A 20 4.53 19.13 -6.40
CA LEU A 20 5.23 19.66 -5.24
C LEU A 20 5.45 21.18 -5.35
N MET A 21 5.85 21.67 -6.52
CA MET A 21 6.02 23.12 -6.75
C MET A 21 4.68 23.86 -6.67
N ARG A 22 3.60 23.25 -7.19
CA ARG A 22 2.24 23.81 -7.10
C ARG A 22 1.78 23.95 -5.66
N LEU A 23 2.02 22.95 -4.81
CA LEU A 23 1.71 22.99 -3.39
C LEU A 23 2.52 24.07 -2.67
N LYS A 24 3.84 24.13 -2.91
CA LYS A 24 4.72 25.16 -2.33
C LYS A 24 4.24 26.58 -2.68
N LYS A 25 3.84 26.81 -3.94
CA LYS A 25 3.28 28.11 -4.37
C LYS A 25 2.00 28.49 -3.65
N GLN A 26 1.21 27.51 -3.17
CA GLN A 26 0.02 27.72 -2.36
C GLN A 26 0.31 27.84 -0.85
N GLY A 27 1.57 27.83 -0.44
CA GLY A 27 1.95 27.77 0.97
C GLY A 27 1.60 26.44 1.65
N LYS A 28 1.37 25.38 0.86
CA LYS A 28 1.06 24.05 1.37
C LYS A 28 2.31 23.17 1.37
N ALA A 29 2.43 22.32 2.37
CA ALA A 29 3.41 21.23 2.39
C ALA A 29 2.80 19.96 1.81
N MET A 30 3.65 19.03 1.37
CA MET A 30 3.21 17.65 1.15
C MET A 30 2.74 17.05 2.48
N PRO A 31 1.69 16.21 2.47
CA PRO A 31 1.34 15.44 3.64
C PRO A 31 2.52 14.53 4.04
N PRO A 32 2.66 14.17 5.33
CA PRO A 32 3.66 13.21 5.76
C PRO A 32 3.52 11.89 4.99
N SER A 33 4.67 11.29 4.62
CA SER A 33 4.69 10.02 3.92
C SER A 33 3.97 8.93 4.72
N LYS A 34 3.26 8.04 4.01
CA LYS A 34 2.48 6.96 4.62
C LYS A 34 3.00 5.59 4.19
N ASN A 35 2.81 4.59 5.05
CA ASN A 35 3.10 3.19 4.72
C ASN A 35 1.85 2.52 4.14
N TYR A 36 1.94 1.98 2.93
CA TYR A 36 0.86 1.28 2.26
C TYR A 36 1.01 -0.24 2.37
N ARG A 37 -0.11 -0.97 2.40
CA ARG A 37 -0.12 -2.43 2.26
C ARG A 37 -0.48 -2.75 0.82
N LEU A 38 0.36 -3.50 0.13
CA LEU A 38 -0.04 -4.02 -1.17
C LEU A 38 -1.07 -5.14 -0.96
N LYS A 39 -2.31 -4.92 -1.41
CA LYS A 39 -3.35 -5.96 -1.39
C LYS A 39 -3.28 -6.84 -2.63
N ALA A 40 -3.18 -6.22 -3.81
CA ALA A 40 -3.17 -6.92 -5.08
C ALA A 40 -2.55 -6.07 -6.19
N ILE A 41 -2.14 -6.76 -7.25
CA ILE A 41 -1.71 -6.19 -8.51
C ILE A 41 -2.60 -6.78 -9.61
N PHE A 42 -3.47 -5.97 -10.20
CA PHE A 42 -4.22 -6.38 -11.39
C PHE A 42 -3.42 -6.07 -12.66
N ILE A 43 -3.41 -7.00 -13.61
CA ILE A 43 -2.73 -6.88 -14.90
C ILE A 43 -3.69 -7.37 -15.97
N SER A 44 -3.95 -6.57 -16.99
CA SER A 44 -4.85 -6.97 -18.07
C SER A 44 -4.33 -8.16 -18.87
N GLY A 45 -5.24 -8.91 -19.50
CA GLY A 45 -4.90 -10.04 -20.36
C GLY A 45 -4.14 -9.66 -21.64
N SER A 46 -4.04 -8.38 -21.96
CA SER A 46 -3.24 -7.88 -23.11
C SER A 46 -1.77 -7.62 -22.77
N ALA A 47 -1.39 -7.76 -21.49
CA ALA A 47 -0.01 -7.65 -21.05
C ALA A 47 0.87 -8.78 -21.61
N PRO A 48 2.17 -8.51 -21.88
CA PRO A 48 3.12 -9.57 -22.18
C PRO A 48 3.11 -10.66 -21.11
N PRO A 49 3.09 -11.94 -21.50
CA PRO A 49 3.11 -13.04 -20.54
C PRO A 49 4.41 -12.96 -19.73
N PHE A 50 4.27 -12.91 -18.41
CA PHE A 50 5.37 -12.82 -17.47
C PHE A 50 5.47 -14.10 -16.63
N LYS A 51 6.63 -14.26 -15.99
CA LYS A 51 6.97 -15.40 -15.15
C LYS A 51 7.17 -15.04 -13.69
N SER A 52 7.51 -13.79 -13.41
CA SER A 52 7.65 -13.33 -12.02
C SER A 52 7.37 -11.83 -11.90
N CYS A 53 6.93 -11.43 -10.71
CA CYS A 53 6.75 -10.04 -10.30
C CYS A 53 7.61 -9.78 -9.06
N THR A 54 8.54 -8.83 -9.18
CA THR A 54 9.41 -8.40 -8.08
C THR A 54 9.17 -6.94 -7.76
N ILE A 55 9.04 -6.65 -6.46
CA ILE A 55 8.84 -5.33 -5.91
C ILE A 55 10.14 -4.90 -5.27
N PHE A 56 10.64 -3.72 -5.63
CA PHE A 56 11.77 -3.09 -4.96
C PHE A 56 11.20 -1.88 -4.23
N ASN A 57 11.39 -1.82 -2.92
CA ASN A 57 11.02 -0.65 -2.15
C ASN A 57 12.22 -0.18 -1.33
N SER A 58 12.52 1.11 -1.46
CA SER A 58 13.60 1.73 -0.70
C SER A 58 13.01 2.38 0.54
N PHE A 59 13.45 1.95 1.73
CA PHE A 59 13.10 2.60 2.98
C PHE A 59 14.35 3.10 3.69
N GLU A 60 14.16 4.17 4.45
CA GLU A 60 15.17 4.79 5.29
C GLU A 60 15.01 4.19 6.69
N ALA A 61 16.00 3.42 7.14
CA ALA A 61 16.09 2.94 8.51
C ALA A 61 17.31 3.59 9.17
N ASP A 62 17.10 4.20 10.34
CA ASP A 62 18.08 4.72 11.29
C ASP A 62 19.47 5.07 10.75
N GLU A 63 19.69 6.36 10.46
CA GLU A 63 20.98 7.08 10.28
C GLU A 63 22.06 6.45 9.36
N LEU A 64 21.79 5.30 8.72
CA LEU A 64 22.66 4.58 7.81
C LEU A 64 21.89 4.28 6.52
N TYR A 65 22.23 5.04 5.49
CA TYR A 65 21.48 5.21 4.26
C TYR A 65 21.54 4.01 3.32
N TYR A 66 21.02 2.82 3.67
CA TYR A 66 20.78 1.76 2.68
C TYR A 66 19.78 0.72 3.17
N ILE A 67 18.53 0.75 2.66
CA ILE A 67 17.79 -0.51 2.46
C ILE A 67 17.03 -0.47 1.12
N TYR A 68 17.52 -1.27 0.16
CA TYR A 68 16.78 -1.73 -1.03
C TYR A 68 16.23 -3.13 -0.71
N GLU A 69 15.00 -3.23 -0.19
CA GLU A 69 14.38 -4.55 -0.02
C GLU A 69 13.66 -4.94 -1.30
N ALA A 70 14.14 -5.99 -1.95
CA ALA A 70 13.50 -6.61 -3.10
C ALA A 70 12.63 -7.78 -2.62
N LYS A 71 11.31 -7.62 -2.66
CA LYS A 71 10.34 -8.67 -2.34
C LYS A 71 9.77 -9.28 -3.61
N CYS A 72 9.95 -10.58 -3.80
CA CYS A 72 9.27 -11.31 -4.87
C CYS A 72 7.84 -11.62 -4.43
N VAL A 73 6.85 -11.23 -5.24
CA VAL A 73 5.43 -11.41 -4.90
C VAL A 73 4.79 -12.54 -5.70
N CYS A 74 5.34 -12.88 -6.87
CA CYS A 74 4.97 -14.10 -7.57
C CYS A 74 6.11 -14.64 -8.45
N SER A 75 6.14 -15.95 -8.61
CA SER A 75 6.96 -16.74 -9.52
C SER A 75 6.07 -17.73 -10.28
N LEU A 76 6.53 -18.24 -11.44
CA LEU A 76 5.82 -19.22 -12.29
C LEU A 76 5.33 -20.47 -11.57
N ARG A 77 5.82 -20.73 -10.36
CA ARG A 77 5.48 -21.89 -9.55
C ARG A 77 4.45 -21.57 -8.46
N ASP A 78 3.95 -20.33 -8.40
CA ASP A 78 3.12 -19.86 -7.29
C ASP A 78 1.64 -19.85 -7.65
N THR A 79 0.80 -20.22 -6.69
CA THR A 79 -0.68 -20.22 -6.75
C THR A 79 -1.29 -18.81 -6.62
N ASN A 80 -0.45 -17.78 -6.59
CA ASN A 80 -0.79 -16.40 -6.20
C ASN A 80 -1.40 -15.55 -7.32
N THR A 81 -1.53 -16.11 -8.51
CA THR A 81 -2.15 -15.43 -9.65
C THR A 81 -3.51 -16.03 -9.93
N LYS A 82 -4.56 -15.21 -9.84
CA LYS A 82 -5.94 -15.61 -10.13
C LYS A 82 -6.42 -14.90 -11.38
N LYS A 83 -7.21 -15.57 -12.21
CA LYS A 83 -7.96 -14.89 -13.28
C LYS A 83 -8.98 -13.95 -12.62
N ALA A 84 -9.03 -12.72 -13.08
CA ALA A 84 -9.94 -11.71 -12.56
C ALA A 84 -10.49 -10.84 -13.70
N SER A 85 -11.59 -10.14 -13.43
CA SER A 85 -12.14 -9.11 -14.31
C SER A 85 -12.36 -7.85 -13.50
N ARG A 86 -11.93 -6.70 -14.01
CA ARG A 86 -12.15 -5.38 -13.40
C ARG A 86 -12.63 -4.41 -14.47
N GLU A 87 -13.77 -3.76 -14.23
CA GLU A 87 -14.35 -2.78 -15.16
C GLU A 87 -14.53 -3.34 -16.59
N GLY A 88 -14.92 -4.61 -16.70
CA GLY A 88 -15.08 -5.30 -17.98
C GLY A 88 -13.79 -5.78 -18.65
N ILE A 89 -12.62 -5.50 -18.06
CA ILE A 89 -11.31 -5.93 -18.58
C ILE A 89 -10.92 -7.24 -17.91
N SER A 90 -10.77 -8.31 -18.70
CA SER A 90 -10.22 -9.59 -18.24
C SER A 90 -8.71 -9.50 -18.02
N GLY A 91 -8.21 -10.18 -16.98
CA GLY A 91 -6.80 -10.18 -16.65
C GLY A 91 -6.43 -11.15 -15.52
N SER A 92 -5.31 -10.85 -14.90
CA SER A 92 -4.72 -11.60 -13.81
C SER A 92 -4.56 -10.69 -12.60
N GLU A 93 -4.95 -11.18 -11.44
CA GLU A 93 -4.72 -10.55 -10.15
C GLU A 93 -3.63 -11.31 -9.41
N ILE A 94 -2.57 -10.61 -9.03
CA ILE A 94 -1.48 -11.14 -8.19
C ILE A 94 -1.74 -10.68 -6.76
N ILE A 95 -1.86 -11.64 -5.85
CA ILE A 95 -2.06 -11.39 -4.42
C ILE A 95 -0.78 -11.80 -3.69
N PRO A 96 -0.10 -10.90 -2.96
CA PRO A 96 1.05 -11.30 -2.16
C PRO A 96 0.68 -12.35 -1.09
N GLU A 97 1.49 -13.42 -1.00
CA GLU A 97 1.37 -14.42 0.08
C GLU A 97 1.62 -13.81 1.46
N GLU A 98 2.61 -12.93 1.52
CA GLU A 98 3.01 -12.24 2.74
C GLU A 98 2.60 -10.78 2.72
N GLU A 99 2.55 -10.14 3.89
CA GLU A 99 2.35 -8.71 3.95
C GLU A 99 3.52 -7.97 3.28
N VAL A 100 3.20 -7.14 2.28
CA VAL A 100 4.15 -6.25 1.60
C VAL A 100 3.84 -4.82 2.01
N ILE A 101 4.80 -4.20 2.69
CA ILE A 101 4.77 -2.80 3.10
C ILE A 101 5.44 -1.97 2.00
N LEU A 102 4.82 -0.87 1.60
CA LEU A 102 5.36 0.06 0.61
C LEU A 102 5.47 1.46 1.20
N ASN A 103 6.58 2.15 0.97
CA ASN A 103 6.78 3.54 1.39
C ASN A 103 7.71 4.30 0.43
N LYS A 104 7.42 5.58 0.15
CA LYS A 104 8.17 6.42 -0.79
C LYS A 104 8.33 5.72 -2.15
N ASP A 105 9.55 5.57 -2.63
CA ASP A 105 9.84 5.10 -3.99
C ASP A 105 9.75 3.58 -4.10
N VAL A 106 8.88 3.13 -4.99
CA VAL A 106 8.58 1.72 -5.26
C VAL A 106 8.81 1.45 -6.74
N LYS A 107 9.53 0.37 -7.04
CA LYS A 107 9.62 -0.20 -8.39
C LYS A 107 8.90 -1.54 -8.43
N ILE A 108 8.05 -1.72 -9.43
CA ILE A 108 7.47 -3.02 -9.76
C ILE A 108 8.10 -3.50 -11.07
N GLN A 109 8.60 -4.73 -11.08
CA GLN A 109 9.26 -5.33 -12.24
C GLN A 109 8.65 -6.68 -12.59
N PHE A 110 8.40 -6.86 -13.89
CA PHE A 110 7.91 -8.10 -14.47
C PHE A 110 8.99 -8.71 -15.36
N ASP A 111 9.36 -9.95 -15.04
CA ASP A 111 10.36 -10.71 -15.79
C ASP A 111 9.71 -11.90 -16.50
N GLY A 112 10.31 -12.34 -17.60
CA GLY A 112 9.85 -13.49 -18.39
C GLY A 112 11.00 -14.17 -19.13
N GLY A 113 10.65 -15.11 -20.02
CA GLY A 113 11.62 -15.84 -20.85
C GLY A 113 12.27 -17.06 -20.17
N LEU A 114 13.12 -17.77 -20.91
CA LEU A 114 13.92 -18.89 -20.38
C LEU A 114 15.05 -18.41 -19.46
N ARG A 115 15.63 -17.25 -19.78
CA ARG A 115 16.55 -16.50 -18.92
C ARG A 115 15.75 -15.33 -18.34
N LYS A 116 15.82 -15.09 -17.02
CA LYS A 116 15.08 -14.04 -16.30
C LYS A 116 15.33 -12.67 -16.96
N GLN A 117 14.47 -12.29 -17.89
CA GLN A 117 14.60 -11.08 -18.69
C GLN A 117 13.47 -10.12 -18.34
N ARG A 118 13.83 -8.89 -17.94
CA ARG A 118 12.88 -7.81 -17.70
C ARG A 118 12.04 -7.52 -18.94
N LEU A 119 10.76 -7.82 -18.85
CA LEU A 119 9.75 -7.51 -19.86
C LEU A 119 9.36 -6.03 -19.75
N PHE A 120 8.93 -5.62 -18.56
CA PHE A 120 8.50 -4.27 -18.25
C PHE A 120 8.64 -3.94 -16.78
N SER A 121 8.62 -2.65 -16.46
CA SER A 121 8.67 -2.15 -15.08
C SER A 121 8.03 -0.78 -15.01
N PHE A 122 7.76 -0.33 -13.80
CA PHE A 122 7.45 1.07 -13.54
C PHE A 122 7.92 1.43 -12.13
N TRP A 123 8.18 2.71 -11.93
CA TRP A 123 8.40 3.29 -10.62
C TRP A 123 7.22 4.17 -10.23
N PHE A 124 6.87 4.23 -8.96
CA PHE A 124 5.98 5.25 -8.41
C PHE A 124 6.42 5.62 -7.00
N ASN A 125 5.98 6.77 -6.53
CA ASN A 125 6.16 7.19 -5.14
C ASN A 125 4.80 7.12 -4.43
N THR A 126 4.76 6.50 -3.25
CA THR A 126 3.52 6.26 -2.49
C THR A 126 2.81 7.54 -2.08
N ASP A 127 3.52 8.65 -1.91
CA ASP A 127 2.96 9.92 -1.41
C ASP A 127 2.07 10.62 -2.45
N PHE A 128 2.16 10.18 -3.71
CA PHE A 128 1.37 10.67 -4.83
C PHE A 128 0.24 9.70 -5.23
N VAL A 129 0.09 8.58 -4.52
CA VAL A 129 -1.00 7.62 -4.74
C VAL A 129 -2.28 8.15 -4.11
N LYS A 130 -3.33 8.31 -4.91
CA LYS A 130 -4.64 8.81 -4.47
C LYS A 130 -5.59 7.65 -4.20
N ASP A 131 -6.36 7.74 -3.12
CA ASP A 131 -7.38 6.74 -2.74
C ASP A 131 -6.83 5.31 -2.59
N GLY A 132 -5.52 5.18 -2.33
CA GLY A 132 -4.84 3.89 -2.28
C GLY A 132 -4.74 3.18 -3.64
N VAL A 133 -5.07 3.86 -4.75
CA VAL A 133 -5.09 3.35 -6.13
C VAL A 133 -4.07 4.05 -6.98
N LEU A 134 -3.18 3.27 -7.59
CA LEU A 134 -2.41 3.71 -8.74
C LEU A 134 -2.98 3.04 -9.98
N ARG A 135 -3.28 3.80 -11.02
CA ARG A 135 -3.69 3.29 -12.33
C ARG A 135 -2.65 3.73 -13.34
N LEU A 136 -2.07 2.79 -14.08
CA LEU A 136 -1.07 3.05 -15.10
C LEU A 136 -1.53 2.46 -16.42
N GLU A 137 -1.54 3.29 -17.45
CA GLU A 137 -1.83 2.85 -18.81
C GLU A 137 -0.55 2.34 -19.50
N LYS A 138 -0.69 1.90 -20.75
CA LYS A 138 0.42 1.42 -21.57
C LYS A 138 1.58 2.41 -21.62
N ASP A 139 1.25 3.68 -21.77
CA ASP A 139 2.22 4.77 -21.98
C ASP A 139 2.91 5.20 -20.69
N ASP A 140 2.42 4.69 -19.55
CA ASP A 140 2.95 4.89 -18.21
C ASP A 140 3.93 3.80 -17.77
N VAL A 141 4.09 2.74 -18.57
CA VAL A 141 4.89 1.56 -18.23
C VAL A 141 6.17 1.49 -19.08
N ASP A 142 7.31 1.36 -18.40
CA ASP A 142 8.62 1.31 -19.05
C ASP A 142 8.76 0.07 -19.95
N LYS A 143 9.42 0.24 -21.10
CA LYS A 143 9.57 -0.74 -22.20
C LYS A 143 8.29 -1.10 -22.95
N VAL A 144 7.12 -1.08 -22.31
CA VAL A 144 5.84 -1.34 -22.97
C VAL A 144 5.45 -0.19 -23.89
N SER A 145 5.64 1.05 -23.43
CA SER A 145 5.37 2.28 -24.19
C SER A 145 6.06 2.35 -25.57
N LYS A 146 7.14 1.57 -25.76
CA LYS A 146 7.90 1.51 -27.03
C LYS A 146 7.35 0.49 -28.04
N LYS A 147 6.37 -0.34 -27.67
CA LYS A 147 5.80 -1.37 -28.56
C LYS A 147 4.68 -0.77 -29.42
N LYS A 148 4.75 -0.99 -30.75
CA LYS A 148 3.77 -0.47 -31.72
C LYS A 148 2.37 -1.10 -31.62
N LYS A 149 2.25 -2.34 -31.10
CA LYS A 149 0.94 -3.00 -30.95
C LYS A 149 0.19 -2.48 -29.70
N PRO A 150 -1.13 -2.30 -29.75
CA PRO A 150 -1.92 -1.86 -28.59
C PRO A 150 -1.96 -2.99 -27.56
N ALA A 151 -1.54 -2.69 -26.35
CA ALA A 151 -1.74 -3.54 -25.18
C ALA A 151 -2.25 -2.57 -24.10
N THR A 152 -3.47 -2.78 -23.63
CA THR A 152 -4.16 -1.91 -22.67
C THR A 152 -3.87 -2.44 -21.28
N PHE A 153 -3.21 -1.70 -20.40
CA PHE A 153 -2.92 -2.14 -19.03
C PHE A 153 -3.77 -1.31 -18.07
N SER A 154 -4.41 -1.93 -17.10
CA SER A 154 -5.03 -1.24 -15.97
C SER A 154 -4.47 -1.85 -14.69
N TRP A 155 -4.05 -1.01 -13.76
CA TRP A 155 -3.60 -1.40 -12.43
C TRP A 155 -4.63 -0.90 -11.43
N ASN A 156 -4.98 -1.72 -10.45
CA ASN A 156 -5.79 -1.28 -9.33
C ASN A 156 -5.04 -1.65 -8.06
N CYS A 157 -4.63 -0.63 -7.32
CA CYS A 157 -4.32 -0.76 -5.90
C CYS A 157 -5.58 -0.26 -5.16
N CYS A 158 -6.13 -0.97 -4.19
CA CYS A 158 -7.17 -0.49 -3.27
C CYS A 158 -6.80 -1.22 -1.98
N ASP A 159 -6.73 -0.66 -0.77
CA ASP A 159 -7.28 0.55 -0.20
C ASP A 159 -6.23 1.14 0.75
N CYS A 160 -6.39 2.44 1.03
CA CYS A 160 -5.92 3.08 2.26
C CYS A 160 -6.17 2.16 3.47
N PHE A 161 -5.10 1.67 4.10
CA PHE A 161 -5.16 1.23 5.48
C PHE A 161 -4.96 2.47 6.35
N GLU A 162 -6.06 3.19 6.56
CA GLU A 162 -6.17 4.09 7.70
C GLU A 162 -6.36 3.25 8.97
N ILE A 163 -5.59 3.60 10.01
CA ILE A 163 -5.81 3.30 11.44
C ILE A 163 -5.17 2.05 12.09
N THR A 164 -4.79 0.95 11.41
CA THR A 164 -4.43 -0.28 12.17
C THR A 164 -2.93 -0.59 12.37
N ARG A 165 -1.98 0.15 11.78
CA ARG A 165 -0.58 -0.34 11.67
C ARG A 165 0.34 -0.27 12.90
N GLN A 166 -0.11 0.19 14.06
CA GLN A 166 0.56 -0.23 15.32
C GLN A 166 -0.40 -0.79 16.35
N LEU A 167 -1.68 -0.89 15.99
CA LEU A 167 -2.67 -1.51 16.83
C LEU A 167 -2.74 -2.98 16.46
N VAL A 168 -2.04 -3.83 17.20
CA VAL A 168 -2.01 -5.27 16.93
C VAL A 168 -3.39 -5.88 17.19
N ILE A 169 -4.18 -5.96 16.13
CA ILE A 169 -5.46 -6.66 16.08
C ILE A 169 -5.18 -8.14 15.90
N ARG A 170 -5.62 -8.95 16.87
CA ARG A 170 -5.44 -10.41 16.86
C ARG A 170 -6.51 -11.07 17.71
N ASN A 171 -6.70 -12.37 17.50
CA ASN A 171 -7.52 -13.17 18.42
C ASN A 171 -6.87 -13.16 19.80
N ARG A 172 -7.64 -12.80 20.84
CA ARG A 172 -7.17 -12.83 22.22
C ARG A 172 -8.04 -13.73 23.07
N GLY A 173 -7.41 -14.67 23.75
CA GLY A 173 -8.05 -15.47 24.78
C GLY A 173 -8.09 -14.71 26.10
N TRP A 174 -9.24 -14.73 26.77
CA TRP A 174 -9.37 -14.30 28.16
C TRP A 174 -10.31 -15.25 28.89
N LYS A 175 -9.80 -15.87 29.97
CA LYS A 175 -10.46 -17.00 30.63
C LYS A 175 -10.82 -18.08 29.59
N ASN A 176 -12.09 -18.46 29.49
CA ASN A 176 -12.58 -19.51 28.59
C ASN A 176 -13.16 -18.97 27.27
N ASP A 177 -12.98 -17.68 26.98
CA ASP A 177 -13.54 -17.03 25.79
C ASP A 177 -12.43 -16.52 24.85
N ILE A 178 -12.70 -16.58 23.55
CA ILE A 178 -11.81 -16.05 22.49
C ILE A 178 -12.51 -14.86 21.82
N TYR A 179 -11.90 -13.69 21.96
CA TYR A 179 -12.32 -12.47 21.29
C TYR A 179 -11.58 -12.38 19.97
N LYS A 180 -12.33 -12.45 18.86
CA LYS A 180 -11.74 -12.39 17.52
C LYS A 180 -11.46 -10.95 17.11
N ASP A 181 -10.37 -10.76 16.36
CA ASP A 181 -9.99 -9.49 15.74
C ASP A 181 -10.08 -8.28 16.67
N CYS A 182 -9.48 -8.38 17.86
CA CYS A 182 -9.51 -7.33 18.87
C CYS A 182 -8.13 -6.80 19.26
N PHE A 183 -8.12 -5.61 19.86
CA PHE A 183 -6.95 -4.97 20.47
C PHE A 183 -7.28 -4.59 21.91
N THR A 184 -6.27 -4.38 22.75
CA THR A 184 -6.51 -3.87 24.11
C THR A 184 -6.49 -2.36 24.14
N GLY A 185 -7.21 -1.75 25.09
CA GLY A 185 -7.14 -0.30 25.30
C GLY A 185 -5.70 0.21 25.50
N GLN A 186 -4.83 -0.60 26.12
CA GLN A 186 -3.42 -0.27 26.27
C GLN A 186 -2.67 -0.24 24.93
N ASP A 187 -2.97 -1.15 24.00
CA ASP A 187 -2.39 -1.13 22.66
C ASP A 187 -2.85 0.12 21.89
N ALA A 188 -4.12 0.53 22.06
CA ALA A 188 -4.67 1.74 21.45
C ALA A 188 -3.99 3.01 21.97
N VAL A 189 -3.84 3.13 23.29
CA VAL A 189 -3.17 4.28 23.91
C VAL A 189 -1.69 4.36 23.51
N LYS A 190 -0.97 3.23 23.49
CA LYS A 190 0.42 3.19 23.02
C LYS A 190 0.53 3.63 21.57
N TRP A 191 -0.36 3.14 20.70
CA TRP A 191 -0.41 3.56 19.30
C TRP A 191 -0.67 5.05 19.16
N LEU A 192 -1.72 5.57 19.80
CA LEU A 192 -2.12 6.99 19.75
C LEU A 192 -1.02 7.95 20.20
N ARG A 193 -0.25 7.54 21.22
CA ARG A 193 0.90 8.30 21.71
C ARG A 193 2.09 8.23 20.73
N ASN A 194 2.37 7.07 20.17
CA ASN A 194 3.49 6.87 19.24
C ASN A 194 3.32 7.61 17.91
N ILE A 195 2.08 7.78 17.43
CA ILE A 195 1.79 8.60 16.24
C ILE A 195 1.82 10.11 16.52
N GLY A 196 2.11 10.53 17.75
CA GLY A 196 2.23 11.93 18.15
C GLY A 196 0.92 12.72 18.13
N THR A 197 -0.23 12.05 18.04
CA THR A 197 -1.54 12.72 17.93
C THR A 197 -2.00 13.33 19.25
N PHE A 198 -1.59 12.74 20.37
CA PHE A 198 -1.98 13.21 21.71
C PHE A 198 -0.76 13.31 22.63
N SER A 199 -0.69 14.42 23.39
CA SER A 199 0.41 14.72 24.30
C SER A 199 0.28 14.06 25.68
N SER A 200 -0.90 13.52 26.02
CA SER A 200 -1.15 12.86 27.31
C SER A 200 -1.95 11.56 27.17
N ILE A 201 -1.83 10.68 28.17
CA ILE A 201 -2.61 9.44 28.27
C ILE A 201 -4.09 9.75 28.45
N ASP A 202 -4.43 10.81 29.19
CA ASP A 202 -5.82 11.22 29.42
C ASP A 202 -6.49 11.65 28.12
N ALA A 203 -5.78 12.37 27.25
CA ALA A 203 -6.29 12.75 25.93
C ALA A 203 -6.51 11.52 25.03
N CYS A 204 -5.60 10.54 25.07
CA CYS A 204 -5.79 9.25 24.37
C CYS A 204 -7.03 8.50 24.88
N THR A 205 -7.23 8.50 26.21
CA THR A 205 -8.34 7.80 26.87
C THR A 205 -9.68 8.47 26.56
N ALA A 206 -9.74 9.80 26.63
CA ALA A 206 -10.92 10.58 26.26
C ALA A 206 -11.31 10.35 24.80
N PHE A 207 -10.33 10.30 23.89
CA PHE A 207 -10.57 9.96 22.50
C PHE A 207 -11.07 8.52 22.31
N GLY A 208 -10.47 7.54 22.99
CA GLY A 208 -10.96 6.15 22.98
C GLY A 208 -12.43 6.03 23.43
N ASN A 209 -12.80 6.73 24.50
CA ASN A 209 -14.18 6.77 24.99
C ASN A 209 -15.14 7.46 24.00
N LEU A 210 -14.68 8.51 23.32
CA LEU A 210 -15.45 9.16 22.25
C LEU A 210 -15.73 8.16 21.12
N LEU A 211 -14.75 7.37 20.68
CA LEU A 211 -14.96 6.37 19.63
C LEU A 211 -15.97 5.28 20.04
N ILE A 212 -16.00 4.90 21.31
CA ILE A 212 -17.00 3.97 21.86
C ILE A 212 -18.40 4.62 21.85
N LYS A 213 -18.50 5.87 22.33
CA LYS A 213 -19.75 6.63 22.37
C LYS A 213 -20.36 6.82 20.97
N GLU A 214 -19.53 7.15 19.99
CA GLU A 214 -19.92 7.32 18.58
C GLU A 214 -20.11 5.98 17.85
N LYS A 215 -20.00 4.84 18.56
CA LYS A 215 -20.16 3.48 18.02
C LYS A 215 -19.21 3.15 16.86
N ILE A 216 -18.05 3.80 16.83
CA ILE A 216 -16.98 3.55 15.85
C ILE A 216 -16.19 2.29 16.23
N VAL A 217 -15.98 2.06 17.53
CA VAL A 217 -15.40 0.83 18.07
C VAL A 217 -16.27 0.25 19.17
N TYR A 218 -16.39 -1.07 19.16
CA TYR A 218 -17.15 -1.81 20.16
C TYR A 218 -16.25 -2.20 21.33
N CYS A 219 -16.66 -1.86 22.55
CA CYS A 219 -16.02 -2.36 23.76
C CYS A 219 -16.64 -3.72 24.11
N ALA A 220 -15.85 -4.79 24.04
CA ALA A 220 -16.30 -6.10 24.47
C ALA A 220 -16.47 -6.11 25.99
N GLN A 221 -17.71 -6.20 26.45
CA GLN A 221 -17.99 -6.40 27.88
C GLN A 221 -17.53 -7.78 28.30
N ARG A 222 -16.79 -7.85 29.41
CA ARG A 222 -16.45 -9.13 30.02
C ARG A 222 -17.69 -9.70 30.69
N LYS A 223 -17.92 -11.00 30.56
CA LYS A 223 -19.12 -11.69 31.12
C LYS A 223 -19.27 -11.54 32.64
N ASP A 224 -18.19 -11.19 33.34
CA ASP A 224 -18.12 -10.98 34.78
C ASP A 224 -18.14 -9.51 35.20
N GLU A 225 -18.11 -8.56 34.26
CA GLU A 225 -18.23 -7.14 34.56
C GLU A 225 -19.71 -6.75 34.61
N THR A 226 -20.17 -6.31 35.78
CA THR A 226 -21.48 -5.67 35.93
C THR A 226 -21.53 -4.47 34.97
N PRO A 227 -22.56 -4.35 34.11
CA PRO A 227 -22.63 -3.26 33.15
C PRO A 227 -22.54 -1.91 33.88
N LEU A 228 -21.69 -1.02 33.35
CA LEU A 228 -21.58 0.35 33.86
C LEU A 228 -22.97 1.01 33.80
N PRO A 229 -23.38 1.75 34.84
CA PRO A 229 -24.64 2.47 34.83
C PRO A 229 -24.69 3.40 33.61
N SER A 230 -25.81 3.34 32.89
CA SER A 230 -26.12 4.12 31.69
C SER A 230 -26.13 5.62 31.93
#